data_AF-A0A2E6XAZ0-F1
#
_entry.id   AF-A0A2E6XAZ0-F1
#
_cell.length_a   1.000
_cell.length_b   1.000
_cell.length_c   1.000
_cell.angle_alpha   90.00
_cell.angle_beta   90.00
_cell.angle_gamma   90.00
#
_symmetry.space_group_name_H-M   'P 1'
#
loop_
_entity.id
_entity.type
_entity.pdbx_description
1 polymer ?
#
loop_
_entity_poly.entity_id
_entity_poly.type
_entity_poly.pdbx_seq_one_letter_code
_entity_poly.pdbx_strand_id
1 'polypeptide(L)'
;MQQVRELFNLDRDAARLQTYRKKRWSRSAEFHGWLQQDALESLDQEQALALYRASGGRETAKFKTNPLEEVRDSIDFLLYDNIKLEGRFDECATPGWGYCLAGTGKEFPSYLLCLINPSLFGVWNSNAERLLKRTGLLSDGSRRGPMGIRYLDILDSLNQVRVRSGLGDFREIDELAYQAAQLKST
;
A
#
# COMPACT_ATOMS: atom_id res chain seq x y z
N MET A 1 -1.66 27.02 -5.12
CA MET A 1 -1.54 26.90 -3.65
C MET A 1 -2.90 26.73 -2.95
N GLN A 2 -3.95 27.45 -3.34
CA GLN A 2 -5.28 27.35 -2.69
C GLN A 2 -5.96 25.97 -2.86
N GLN A 3 -5.95 25.40 -4.07
CA GLN A 3 -6.48 24.05 -4.34
C GLN A 3 -5.78 22.93 -3.55
N VAL A 4 -4.48 23.06 -3.25
CA VAL A 4 -3.75 22.05 -2.46
C VAL A 4 -4.14 22.12 -0.98
N ARG A 5 -4.38 23.32 -0.45
CA ARG A 5 -4.89 23.48 0.93
C ARG A 5 -6.30 22.90 1.07
N GLU A 6 -7.15 23.08 0.07
CA GLU A 6 -8.50 22.49 0.04
C GLU A 6 -8.45 20.95 0.03
N LEU A 7 -7.48 20.34 -0.67
CA LEU A 7 -7.28 18.89 -0.64
C LEU A 7 -6.98 18.37 0.77
N PHE A 8 -6.20 19.10 1.57
CA PHE A 8 -5.83 18.65 2.92
C PHE A 8 -6.94 18.83 3.95
N ASN A 9 -7.97 19.62 3.63
CA ASN A 9 -9.10 19.91 4.50
C ASN A 9 -10.39 19.18 4.07
N LEU A 10 -10.26 18.06 3.34
CA LEU A 10 -11.42 17.26 2.95
C LEU A 10 -12.14 16.67 4.17
N ASP A 11 -13.47 16.66 4.11
CA ASP A 11 -14.33 16.13 5.17
C ASP A 11 -14.01 14.65 5.48
N ARG A 12 -13.46 14.41 6.67
CA ARG A 12 -13.02 13.08 7.14
C ARG A 12 -14.19 12.19 7.61
N ASP A 13 -15.41 12.73 7.68
CA ASP A 13 -16.60 12.00 8.12
C ASP A 13 -17.53 11.63 6.96
N ALA A 14 -17.15 11.95 5.72
CA ALA A 14 -17.88 11.54 4.54
C ALA A 14 -18.17 10.02 4.53
N ALA A 15 -19.44 9.62 4.38
CA ALA A 15 -19.89 8.22 4.46
C ALA A 15 -19.11 7.25 3.53
N ARG A 16 -18.69 7.74 2.36
CA ARG A 16 -17.84 6.97 1.43
C ARG A 16 -16.46 6.67 2.03
N LEU A 17 -15.84 7.63 2.70
CA LEU A 17 -14.55 7.41 3.37
C LEU A 17 -14.70 6.40 4.51
N GLN A 18 -15.77 6.51 5.31
CA GLN A 18 -16.03 5.54 6.38
C GLN A 18 -16.16 4.11 5.84
N THR A 19 -16.83 3.94 4.69
CA THR A 19 -16.93 2.64 4.00
C THR A 19 -15.56 2.14 3.53
N TYR A 20 -14.75 3.02 2.94
CA TYR A 20 -13.39 2.71 2.50
C TYR A 20 -12.49 2.29 3.67
N ARG A 21 -12.46 3.10 4.74
CA ARG A 21 -11.73 2.84 5.99
C ARG A 21 -12.14 1.50 6.59
N LYS A 22 -13.44 1.23 6.69
CA LYS A 22 -13.96 -0.04 7.20
C LYS A 22 -13.45 -1.21 6.36
N LYS A 23 -13.49 -1.12 5.03
CA LYS A 23 -13.01 -2.21 4.17
C LYS A 23 -11.49 -2.41 4.25
N ARG A 24 -10.72 -1.32 4.37
CA ARG A 24 -9.26 -1.34 4.16
C ARG A 24 -8.45 -1.48 5.45
N TRP A 25 -8.93 -0.88 6.54
CA TRP A 25 -8.13 -0.67 7.76
C TRP A 25 -8.81 -1.17 9.05
N SER A 26 -10.09 -1.56 9.04
CA SER A 26 -10.78 -1.99 10.27
C SER A 26 -10.15 -3.22 10.94
N ARG A 27 -9.50 -4.08 10.15
CA ARG A 27 -8.83 -5.30 10.61
C ARG A 27 -7.32 -5.15 10.74
N SER A 28 -6.79 -3.91 10.71
CA SER A 28 -5.34 -3.69 10.69
C SER A 28 -4.59 -4.32 11.87
N ALA A 29 -5.15 -4.28 13.09
CA ALA A 29 -4.50 -4.89 14.25
C ALA A 29 -4.45 -6.43 14.15
N GLU A 30 -5.53 -7.05 13.68
CA GLU A 30 -5.61 -8.49 13.42
C GLU A 30 -4.62 -8.90 12.32
N PHE A 31 -4.61 -8.17 11.21
CA PHE A 31 -3.70 -8.42 10.09
C PHE A 31 -2.24 -8.22 10.49
N HIS A 32 -1.94 -7.20 11.28
CA HIS A 32 -0.60 -7.00 11.83
C HIS A 32 -0.15 -8.19 12.68
N GLY A 33 -1.07 -8.79 13.46
CA GLY A 33 -0.82 -10.01 14.23
C GLY A 33 -0.46 -11.21 13.35
N TRP A 34 -1.18 -11.41 12.24
CA TRP A 34 -0.88 -12.49 11.30
C TRP A 34 0.44 -12.31 10.55
N LEU A 35 0.88 -11.07 10.41
CA LEU A 35 2.11 -10.73 9.71
C LEU A 35 3.35 -10.78 10.63
N GLN A 36 3.20 -11.06 11.93
CA GLN A 36 4.36 -11.28 12.80
C GLN A 36 5.14 -12.51 12.33
N GLN A 37 6.46 -12.45 12.42
CA GLN A 37 7.34 -13.47 11.84
C GLN A 37 7.04 -14.88 12.36
N ASP A 38 6.77 -15.03 13.65
CA ASP A 38 6.39 -16.29 14.29
C ASP A 38 4.97 -16.76 13.95
N ALA A 39 4.08 -15.84 13.59
CA ALA A 39 2.71 -16.13 13.20
C ALA A 39 2.56 -16.52 11.72
N LEU A 40 3.50 -16.11 10.85
CA LEU A 40 3.40 -16.32 9.40
C LEU A 40 3.31 -17.81 9.01
N GLU A 41 3.98 -18.70 9.73
CA GLU A 41 3.90 -20.16 9.49
C GLU A 41 2.48 -20.70 9.66
N SER A 42 1.66 -20.04 10.49
CA SER A 42 0.26 -20.40 10.73
C SER A 42 -0.72 -19.70 9.79
N LEU A 43 -0.26 -18.78 8.94
CA LEU A 43 -1.13 -17.97 8.05
C LEU A 43 -1.89 -18.88 7.10
N ASP A 44 -3.21 -19.00 7.23
CA ASP A 44 -4.02 -19.86 6.38
C ASP A 44 -4.46 -19.18 5.06
N GLN A 45 -5.10 -19.94 4.18
CA GLN A 45 -5.55 -19.44 2.88
C GLN A 45 -6.65 -18.38 3.00
N GLU A 46 -7.51 -18.45 4.03
CA GLU A 46 -8.57 -17.46 4.24
C GLU A 46 -7.98 -16.13 4.72
N GLN A 47 -7.00 -16.18 5.62
CA GLN A 47 -6.24 -15.04 6.12
C GLN A 47 -5.44 -14.37 5.01
N ALA A 48 -4.70 -15.15 4.21
CA ALA A 48 -3.99 -14.65 3.03
C ALA A 48 -4.93 -13.95 2.04
N LEU A 49 -6.11 -14.53 1.80
CA LEU A 49 -7.11 -13.93 0.91
C LEU A 49 -7.74 -12.66 1.52
N ALA A 50 -7.91 -12.61 2.84
CA ALA A 50 -8.40 -11.42 3.52
C ALA A 50 -7.41 -10.25 3.39
N LEU A 51 -6.11 -10.50 3.59
CA LEU A 51 -5.03 -9.53 3.33
C LEU A 51 -5.07 -9.02 1.89
N TYR A 52 -5.12 -9.94 0.92
CA TYR A 52 -5.16 -9.60 -0.51
C TYR A 52 -6.38 -8.75 -0.88
N ARG A 53 -7.56 -9.05 -0.35
CA ARG A 53 -8.78 -8.27 -0.63
C ARG A 53 -8.74 -6.88 0.01
N ALA A 54 -8.16 -6.77 1.21
CA ALA A 54 -8.04 -5.51 1.92
C ALA A 54 -7.02 -4.57 1.26
N SER A 55 -5.95 -5.11 0.66
CA SER A 55 -4.99 -4.32 -0.12
C SER A 55 -5.62 -3.63 -1.34
N GLY A 56 -6.77 -4.13 -1.81
CA GLY A 56 -7.45 -3.67 -3.03
C GLY A 56 -7.38 -4.66 -4.19
N GLY A 57 -6.79 -5.84 -3.97
CA GLY A 57 -6.67 -6.92 -4.95
C GLY A 57 -8.01 -7.32 -5.58
N ARG A 58 -8.03 -7.45 -6.91
CA ARG A 58 -9.24 -7.76 -7.70
C ARG A 58 -9.17 -9.11 -8.41
N GLU A 59 -7.98 -9.62 -8.67
CA GLU A 59 -7.75 -10.89 -9.36
C GLU A 59 -7.75 -12.06 -8.37
N THR A 60 -8.79 -12.19 -7.54
CA THR A 60 -8.88 -13.23 -6.50
C THR A 60 -8.68 -14.64 -7.06
N ALA A 61 -9.23 -14.95 -8.24
CA ALA A 61 -9.07 -16.27 -8.86
C ALA A 61 -7.60 -16.58 -9.17
N LYS A 62 -6.84 -15.58 -9.62
CA LYS A 62 -5.41 -15.69 -9.91
C LYS A 62 -4.57 -15.72 -8.64
N PHE A 63 -4.94 -14.92 -7.62
CA PHE A 63 -4.26 -14.98 -6.33
C PHE A 63 -4.36 -16.36 -5.67
N LYS A 64 -5.52 -17.02 -5.82
CA LYS A 64 -5.72 -18.38 -5.29
C LYS A 64 -4.90 -19.48 -5.98
N THR A 65 -4.25 -19.19 -7.11
CA THR A 65 -3.37 -20.18 -7.76
C THR A 65 -1.98 -20.25 -7.13
N ASN A 66 -1.60 -19.26 -6.31
CA ASN A 66 -0.34 -19.33 -5.56
C ASN A 66 -0.46 -20.41 -4.47
N PRO A 67 0.51 -21.33 -4.36
CA PRO A 67 0.66 -22.19 -3.19
C PRO A 67 0.74 -21.36 -1.90
N LEU A 68 0.14 -21.85 -0.82
CA LEU A 68 0.13 -21.12 0.45
C LEU A 68 1.54 -20.91 1.01
N GLU A 69 2.43 -21.88 0.81
CA GLU A 69 3.85 -21.78 1.18
C GLU A 69 4.53 -20.62 0.46
N GLU A 70 4.36 -20.50 -0.87
CA GLU A 70 4.90 -19.36 -1.64
C GLU A 70 4.33 -18.02 -1.15
N VAL A 71 3.05 -17.97 -0.76
CA VAL A 71 2.46 -16.74 -0.19
C VAL A 71 3.17 -16.36 1.12
N ARG A 72 3.41 -17.33 2.01
CA ARG A 72 4.11 -17.10 3.28
C ARG A 72 5.56 -16.67 3.03
N ASP A 73 6.27 -17.37 2.15
CA ASP A 73 7.66 -17.08 1.79
C ASP A 73 7.81 -15.68 1.19
N SER A 74 6.91 -15.27 0.28
CA SER A 74 6.89 -13.91 -0.26
C SER A 74 6.64 -12.84 0.79
N ILE A 75 5.79 -13.11 1.78
CA ILE A 75 5.50 -12.17 2.85
C ILE A 75 6.69 -12.10 3.82
N ASP A 76 7.25 -13.23 4.23
CA ASP A 76 8.43 -13.28 5.10
C ASP A 76 9.62 -12.58 4.44
N PHE A 77 9.89 -12.89 3.17
CA PHE A 77 10.93 -12.25 2.39
C PHE A 77 10.75 -10.72 2.35
N LEU A 78 9.53 -10.24 2.06
CA LEU A 78 9.25 -8.80 2.01
C LEU A 78 9.48 -8.11 3.35
N LEU A 79 9.08 -8.74 4.46
CA LEU A 79 9.00 -8.10 5.77
C LEU A 79 10.27 -8.28 6.61
N TYR A 80 10.95 -9.43 6.51
CA TYR A 80 11.97 -9.86 7.46
C TYR A 80 13.33 -10.19 6.87
N ASP A 81 13.45 -10.34 5.54
CA ASP A 81 14.76 -10.57 4.93
C ASP A 81 15.74 -9.41 5.18
N ASN A 82 17.04 -9.73 5.25
CA ASN A 82 18.12 -8.80 5.57
C ASN A 82 18.58 -7.95 4.37
N ILE A 83 18.08 -8.23 3.16
CA ILE A 83 18.31 -7.38 1.99
C ILE A 83 17.59 -6.03 2.19
N LYS A 84 18.14 -4.98 1.58
CA LYS A 84 17.55 -3.65 1.63
C LYS A 84 16.12 -3.63 1.07
N LEU A 85 15.29 -2.73 1.59
CA LEU A 85 13.87 -2.64 1.26
C LEU A 85 13.61 -2.52 -0.24
N GLU A 86 14.42 -1.77 -0.98
CA GLU A 86 14.27 -1.64 -2.43
C GLU A 86 14.40 -2.99 -3.15
N GLY A 87 15.38 -3.82 -2.77
CA GLY A 87 15.56 -5.14 -3.36
C GLY A 87 14.40 -6.08 -3.01
N ARG A 88 13.97 -6.05 -1.74
CA ARG A 88 12.82 -6.86 -1.29
C ARG A 88 11.53 -6.47 -2.02
N PHE A 89 11.28 -5.18 -2.17
CA PHE A 89 10.11 -4.68 -2.89
C PHE A 89 10.17 -4.99 -4.39
N ASP A 90 11.35 -4.95 -5.01
CA ASP A 90 11.54 -5.31 -6.42
C ASP A 90 11.10 -6.74 -6.71
N GLU A 91 11.58 -7.70 -5.92
CA GLU A 91 11.22 -9.12 -6.04
C GLU A 91 9.73 -9.37 -5.87
N CYS A 92 9.07 -8.66 -4.96
CA CYS A 92 7.64 -8.85 -4.69
C CYS A 92 6.71 -8.08 -5.64
N ALA A 93 7.20 -7.01 -6.29
CA ALA A 93 6.37 -6.13 -7.12
C ALA A 93 6.63 -6.25 -8.63
N THR A 94 7.74 -6.88 -9.04
CA THR A 94 8.12 -7.02 -10.45
C THR A 94 7.56 -8.33 -11.03
N PRO A 95 6.71 -8.27 -12.07
CA PRO A 95 6.14 -9.48 -12.66
C PRO A 95 7.20 -10.48 -13.12
N GLY A 96 7.05 -11.73 -12.71
CA GLY A 96 7.94 -12.84 -13.09
C GLY A 96 9.18 -13.01 -12.22
N TRP A 97 9.35 -12.20 -11.17
CA TRP A 97 10.41 -12.38 -10.17
C TRP A 97 9.97 -13.36 -9.07
N GLY A 98 10.94 -13.90 -8.32
CA GLY A 98 10.77 -15.11 -7.51
C GLY A 98 9.71 -14.99 -6.42
N TYR A 99 9.53 -13.79 -5.86
CA TYR A 99 8.59 -13.53 -4.78
C TYR A 99 7.34 -12.75 -5.22
N CYS A 100 7.15 -12.53 -6.53
CA CYS A 100 6.00 -11.82 -7.07
C CYS A 100 4.79 -12.76 -7.23
N LEU A 101 3.86 -12.69 -6.28
CA LEU A 101 2.66 -13.53 -6.28
C LEU A 101 1.72 -13.22 -7.46
N ALA A 102 1.14 -14.27 -8.05
CA ALA A 102 0.20 -14.15 -9.16
C ALA A 102 -1.04 -13.34 -8.77
N GLY A 103 -1.47 -12.43 -9.65
CA GLY A 103 -2.64 -11.56 -9.41
C GLY A 103 -2.36 -10.40 -8.45
N THR A 104 -1.12 -10.22 -8.04
CA THR A 104 -0.67 -9.05 -7.27
C THR A 104 0.11 -8.07 -8.16
N GLY A 105 0.34 -6.89 -7.61
CA GLY A 105 1.28 -5.89 -8.11
C GLY A 105 1.65 -5.00 -6.92
N LYS A 106 2.36 -3.89 -7.17
CA LYS A 106 2.89 -2.96 -6.15
C LYS A 106 1.96 -2.56 -5.00
N GLU A 107 0.64 -2.60 -5.20
CA GLU A 107 -0.36 -2.31 -4.17
C GLU A 107 -0.34 -3.32 -3.01
N PHE A 108 -0.07 -4.60 -3.29
CA PHE A 108 -0.04 -5.65 -2.27
C PHE A 108 1.17 -5.53 -1.33
N PRO A 109 2.44 -5.54 -1.81
CA PRO A 109 3.59 -5.41 -0.92
C PRO A 109 3.61 -4.07 -0.18
N SER A 110 3.24 -2.96 -0.83
CA SER A 110 3.17 -1.66 -0.13
C SER A 110 2.07 -1.59 0.94
N TYR A 111 0.97 -2.33 0.77
CA TYR A 111 -0.06 -2.47 1.80
C TYR A 111 0.44 -3.29 2.99
N LEU A 112 1.13 -4.41 2.77
CA LEU A 112 1.70 -5.22 3.84
C LEU A 112 2.73 -4.44 4.66
N LEU A 113 3.62 -3.70 4.00
CA LEU A 113 4.58 -2.82 4.68
C LEU A 113 3.87 -1.76 5.53
N CYS A 114 2.82 -1.12 5.00
CA CYS A 114 2.01 -0.16 5.75
C CYS A 114 1.29 -0.79 6.96
N LEU A 115 0.86 -2.05 6.88
CA LEU A 115 0.31 -2.77 8.04
C LEU A 115 1.35 -3.02 9.13
N ILE A 116 2.60 -3.31 8.77
CA ILE A 116 3.69 -3.52 9.74
C ILE A 116 4.08 -2.22 10.42
N ASN A 117 4.30 -1.15 9.66
CA ASN A 117 4.65 0.14 10.23
C ASN A 117 4.01 1.30 9.47
N PRO A 118 2.79 1.72 9.84
CA PRO A 118 2.07 2.78 9.13
C PRO A 118 2.72 4.16 9.31
N SER A 119 3.66 4.32 10.26
CA SER A 119 4.40 5.57 10.44
C SER A 119 5.54 5.73 9.43
N LEU A 120 6.01 4.63 8.84
CA LEU A 120 7.17 4.59 7.95
C LEU A 120 6.79 4.24 6.50
N PHE A 121 5.80 3.38 6.31
CA PHE A 121 5.46 2.83 5.00
C PHE A 121 4.07 3.24 4.55
N GLY A 122 3.99 3.77 3.33
CA GLY A 122 2.76 4.12 2.65
C GLY A 122 2.37 3.15 1.55
N VAL A 123 1.09 3.20 1.19
CA VAL A 123 0.50 2.38 0.14
C VAL A 123 0.73 3.03 -1.22
N TRP A 124 1.28 2.27 -2.16
CA TRP A 124 1.45 2.71 -3.53
C TRP A 124 0.33 2.15 -4.42
N ASN A 125 -0.74 2.92 -4.55
CA ASN A 125 -1.88 2.62 -5.42
C ASN A 125 -2.18 3.76 -6.40
N SER A 126 -3.14 3.53 -7.29
CA SER A 126 -3.55 4.56 -8.27
C SER A 126 -4.09 5.85 -7.65
N ASN A 127 -4.67 5.79 -6.44
CA ASN A 127 -5.14 7.00 -5.74
C ASN A 127 -3.96 7.82 -5.21
N ALA A 128 -2.95 7.16 -4.64
CA ALA A 128 -1.72 7.79 -4.18
C ALA A 128 -1.02 8.51 -5.34
N GLU A 129 -0.87 7.87 -6.50
CA GLU A 129 -0.30 8.50 -7.69
C GLU A 129 -1.09 9.74 -8.14
N ARG A 130 -2.43 9.69 -8.09
CA ARG A 130 -3.28 10.85 -8.41
C ARG A 130 -3.15 11.97 -7.41
N LEU A 131 -3.08 11.65 -6.12
CA LEU A 131 -2.85 12.63 -5.05
C LEU A 131 -1.52 13.35 -5.30
N LEU A 132 -0.44 12.60 -5.50
CA LEU A 132 0.88 13.15 -5.78
C LEU A 132 0.89 14.02 -7.04
N LYS A 133 0.17 13.61 -8.10
CA LYS A 133 0.01 14.42 -9.31
C LYS A 133 -0.69 15.75 -9.01
N ARG A 134 -1.77 15.73 -8.21
CA ARG A 134 -2.53 16.95 -7.84
C ARG A 134 -1.75 17.89 -6.93
N THR A 135 -0.87 17.35 -6.08
CA THR A 135 -0.01 18.15 -5.20
C THR A 135 1.28 18.62 -5.87
N GLY A 136 1.52 18.23 -7.14
CA GLY A 136 2.76 18.54 -7.86
C GLY A 136 3.99 17.84 -7.30
N LEU A 137 3.81 16.72 -6.61
CA LEU A 137 4.88 15.95 -5.95
C LEU A 137 5.22 14.64 -6.66
N LEU A 138 4.50 14.32 -7.75
CA LEU A 138 4.89 13.20 -8.62
C LEU A 138 5.92 13.69 -9.63
N SER A 139 7.18 13.32 -9.44
CA SER A 139 8.24 13.62 -10.40
C SER A 139 8.15 12.71 -11.63
N ASP A 140 8.53 13.20 -12.82
CA ASP A 140 8.59 12.35 -14.02
C ASP A 140 9.60 11.20 -13.90
N GLY A 141 10.60 11.36 -13.02
CA GLY A 141 11.62 10.36 -12.69
C GLY A 141 11.10 9.16 -11.90
N SER A 142 10.08 9.35 -11.04
CA SER A 142 9.46 8.28 -10.22
C SER A 142 8.82 7.13 -11.02
N ARG A 143 8.78 7.25 -12.35
CA ARG A 143 8.26 6.24 -13.28
C ARG A 143 9.32 5.38 -13.95
N ARG A 144 10.61 5.67 -13.76
CA ARG A 144 11.72 4.98 -14.42
C ARG A 144 12.58 4.24 -13.39
N GLY A 145 13.09 3.07 -13.78
CA GLY A 145 13.94 2.23 -12.95
C GLY A 145 13.20 1.11 -12.21
N PRO A 146 13.91 0.37 -11.35
CA PRO A 146 13.37 -0.74 -10.57
C PRO A 146 12.21 -0.32 -9.66
N MET A 147 11.24 -1.21 -9.45
CA MET A 147 10.07 -0.96 -8.58
C MET A 147 10.46 -0.55 -7.16
N GLY A 148 11.53 -1.13 -6.62
CA GLY A 148 12.03 -0.82 -5.29
C GLY A 148 12.44 0.64 -5.12
N ILE A 149 13.28 1.12 -6.04
CA ILE A 149 13.69 2.54 -6.05
C ILE A 149 12.48 3.46 -6.24
N ARG A 150 11.59 3.10 -7.17
CA ARG A 150 10.37 3.87 -7.40
C ARG A 150 9.45 3.89 -6.18
N TYR A 151 9.40 2.81 -5.40
CA TYR A 151 8.63 2.78 -4.16
C TYR A 151 9.21 3.75 -3.13
N LEU A 152 10.53 3.81 -2.98
CA LEU A 152 11.18 4.79 -2.09
C LEU A 152 10.89 6.24 -2.52
N ASP A 153 10.94 6.54 -3.82
CA ASP A 153 10.58 7.85 -4.35
C ASP A 153 9.12 8.22 -4.03
N ILE A 154 8.19 7.26 -4.19
CA ILE A 154 6.78 7.44 -3.85
C ILE A 154 6.60 7.66 -2.35
N LEU A 155 7.32 6.92 -1.50
CA LEU A 155 7.29 7.09 -0.05
C LEU A 155 7.74 8.50 0.37
N ASP A 156 8.83 9.00 -0.20
CA ASP A 156 9.30 10.37 0.10
C ASP A 156 8.25 11.41 -0.30
N SER A 157 7.69 11.31 -1.52
CA SER A 157 6.63 12.21 -1.97
C SER A 157 5.37 12.14 -1.10
N LEU A 158 4.97 10.95 -0.64
CA LEU A 158 3.83 10.79 0.27
C LEU A 158 4.15 11.34 1.67
N ASN A 159 5.38 11.20 2.16
CA ASN A 159 5.80 11.79 3.42
C ASN A 159 5.74 13.32 3.37
N GLN A 160 6.09 13.94 2.24
CA GLN A 160 5.91 15.37 2.05
C GLN A 160 4.43 15.78 2.12
N VAL A 161 3.51 14.97 1.58
CA VAL A 161 2.06 15.20 1.77
C VAL A 161 1.69 15.08 3.24
N ARG A 162 2.17 14.06 3.95
CA ARG A 162 1.90 13.84 5.38
C ARG A 162 2.32 15.02 6.22
N VAL A 163 3.55 15.51 6.05
CA VAL A 163 4.07 16.68 6.75
C VAL A 163 3.25 17.94 6.45
N ARG A 164 2.87 18.16 5.18
CA ARG A 164 2.10 19.36 4.78
C ARG A 164 0.64 19.33 5.21
N SER A 165 0.06 18.15 5.36
CA SER A 165 -1.34 17.95 5.78
C SER A 165 -1.49 17.80 7.29
N GLY A 166 -0.41 17.49 8.01
CA GLY A 166 -0.43 17.27 9.46
C GLY A 166 -1.02 15.92 9.89
N LEU A 167 -1.17 14.97 8.96
CA LEU A 167 -1.74 13.64 9.23
C LEU A 167 -0.75 12.75 9.99
N GLY A 168 -1.26 11.89 10.87
CA GLY A 168 -0.43 11.12 11.80
C GLY A 168 0.44 10.09 11.09
N ASP A 169 -0.17 9.32 10.18
CA ASP A 169 0.47 8.17 9.55
C ASP A 169 0.06 7.99 8.07
N PHE A 170 0.62 6.99 7.40
CA PHE A 170 0.35 6.73 5.99
C PHE A 170 -1.00 6.06 5.70
N ARG A 171 -1.72 5.54 6.70
CA ARG A 171 -3.10 5.06 6.51
C ARG A 171 -4.02 6.24 6.26
N GLU A 172 -3.83 7.31 7.02
CA GLU A 172 -4.52 8.57 6.80
C GLU A 172 -4.19 9.22 5.44
N ILE A 173 -2.97 9.03 4.94
CA ILE A 173 -2.58 9.47 3.60
C ILE A 173 -3.28 8.65 2.51
N ASP A 174 -3.42 7.33 2.69
CA ASP A 174 -4.20 6.50 1.78
C ASP A 174 -5.69 6.89 1.76
N GLU A 175 -6.25 7.24 2.92
CA GLU A 175 -7.61 7.80 3.04
C GLU A 175 -7.75 9.13 2.29
N LEU A 176 -6.82 10.06 2.51
CA LEU A 176 -6.75 11.34 1.81
C LEU A 176 -6.65 11.11 0.29
N ALA A 177 -5.79 10.18 -0.14
CA ALA A 177 -5.62 9.84 -1.55
C ALA A 177 -6.92 9.30 -2.16
N TYR A 178 -7.63 8.42 -1.44
CA TYR A 178 -8.93 7.92 -1.85
C TYR A 178 -9.94 9.05 -2.05
N GLN A 179 -10.04 9.99 -1.09
CA GLN A 179 -10.95 11.13 -1.19
C GLN A 179 -10.58 12.07 -2.34
N ALA A 180 -9.31 12.42 -2.47
CA ALA A 180 -8.80 13.26 -3.55
C ALA A 180 -9.09 12.67 -4.93
N ALA A 181 -9.09 11.34 -5.05
CA ALA A 181 -9.45 10.64 -6.28
C ALA A 181 -10.96 10.70 -6.60
N GLN A 182 -11.83 10.96 -5.62
CA GLN A 182 -13.28 11.12 -5.84
C GLN A 182 -13.67 12.53 -6.29
N LEU A 183 -12.82 13.52 -6.08
CA LEU A 183 -13.04 14.87 -6.58
C LEU A 183 -13.04 14.83 -8.11
N LYS A 184 -14.13 15.25 -8.74
CA LYS A 184 -14.20 15.40 -10.20
C LYS A 184 -12.99 16.23 -10.65
N SER A 185 -12.27 15.73 -11.65
CA SER A 185 -11.31 16.54 -12.38
C SER A 185 -12.10 17.65 -13.08
N THR A 186 -12.10 18.83 -12.47
CA THR A 186 -12.37 20.09 -13.18
C THR A 186 -11.33 20.31 -14.26
#